data_AF-A0A6M0EZ88-F1
#
_entry.id   AF-A0A6M0EZ88-F1
#
_cell.length_a   1.000
_cell.length_b   1.000
_cell.length_c   1.000
_cell.angle_alpha   90.00
_cell.angle_beta   90.00
_cell.angle_gamma   90.00
#
_symmetry.space_group_name_H-M   'P 1'
#
loop_
_entity.id
_entity.type
_entity.pdbx_description
1 polymer ?
#
loop_
_entity_poly.entity_id
_entity_poly.type
_entity_poly.pdbx_seq_one_letter_code
_entity_poly.pdbx_strand_id
1 'polypeptide(L)'
;MNTKDIECHLKDAEGYAGKNQFNVDGSNFSLIASSELSLKYEQLRQKLIQQRPQKKVPWIPKNWSNTMLKMGNKDQKNIPTPQSFCLTNLDTLCRDRYLVVDLSPEDLAHFPLDTLGGAYFQYMRHGNFYEFDKNPMTPDSDLKWIIRLLRQTHDFYHLVAEIYHYGWDGGFIIYNDPRYYTRDLLVLSEEVCLYAFTLGQVRLKEAIPIIAEWANRCISHCYEWLKDAYQLLLHTQKFEMVARFNFPTFISDCEKLTYASFKLGCLDTEICVDEYLQELYEVLEPLPSNATLEEQECRDMVLESFERGLRSNPLVCFQWDRYLGNTLQEVREFLNIPRRKLFKDGSHYLDADLY
;
A
#
# COMPACT_ATOMS: atom_id res chain seq x y z
N MET A 1 -3.54 23.38 -17.04
CA MET A 1 -4.41 22.87 -15.97
C MET A 1 -4.81 24.04 -15.10
N ASN A 2 -6.11 24.25 -14.81
CA ASN A 2 -6.56 25.41 -14.04
C ASN A 2 -6.47 25.07 -12.54
N THR A 3 -5.62 25.78 -11.79
CA THR A 3 -5.38 25.57 -10.36
C THR A 3 -6.66 25.66 -9.51
N LYS A 4 -7.68 26.39 -9.98
CA LYS A 4 -8.99 26.44 -9.30
C LYS A 4 -9.72 25.09 -9.32
N ASP A 5 -9.46 24.25 -10.31
CA ASP A 5 -10.15 22.97 -10.48
C ASP A 5 -9.53 21.88 -9.58
N ILE A 6 -8.20 21.88 -9.41
CA ILE A 6 -7.53 20.95 -8.49
C ILE A 6 -7.90 21.21 -7.03
N GLU A 7 -7.88 22.48 -6.57
CA GLU A 7 -8.26 22.84 -5.20
C GLU A 7 -9.67 22.38 -4.84
N CYS A 8 -10.60 22.48 -5.80
CA CYS A 8 -11.96 21.99 -5.63
C CYS A 8 -11.99 20.48 -5.37
N HIS A 9 -11.27 19.68 -6.16
CA HIS A 9 -11.25 18.22 -6.00
C HIS A 9 -10.49 17.76 -4.75
N LEU A 10 -9.42 18.46 -4.36
CA LEU A 10 -8.73 18.19 -3.10
C LEU A 10 -9.68 18.39 -1.91
N LYS A 11 -10.48 19.46 -1.93
CA LYS A 11 -11.48 19.76 -0.90
C LYS A 11 -12.60 18.73 -0.87
N ASP A 12 -13.07 18.25 -2.02
CA ASP A 12 -14.06 17.18 -2.09
C ASP A 12 -13.58 15.89 -1.41
N ALA A 13 -12.28 15.58 -1.56
CA ALA A 13 -11.68 14.37 -0.98
C ALA A 13 -11.34 14.49 0.51
N GLU A 14 -11.14 15.70 1.05
CA GLU A 14 -10.73 15.95 2.44
C GLU A 14 -11.64 15.28 3.48
N GLY A 15 -12.94 15.19 3.19
CA GLY A 15 -13.92 14.55 4.05
C GLY A 15 -13.80 13.03 4.15
N TYR A 16 -13.04 12.38 3.27
CA TYR A 16 -12.95 10.92 3.14
C TYR A 16 -11.50 10.38 3.17
N ALA A 17 -10.54 11.13 2.62
CA ALA A 17 -9.14 10.73 2.56
C ALA A 17 -8.51 10.59 3.95
N GLY A 18 -7.60 9.63 4.10
CA GLY A 18 -6.98 9.26 5.37
C GLY A 18 -7.94 8.65 6.40
N LYS A 19 -9.24 8.57 6.10
CA LYS A 19 -10.23 7.95 7.00
C LYS A 19 -10.37 6.48 6.66
N ASN A 20 -10.02 5.65 7.62
CA ASN A 20 -10.54 4.29 7.70
C ASN A 20 -11.98 4.42 8.22
N GLN A 21 -12.99 4.31 7.36
CA GLN A 21 -14.38 4.22 7.83
C GLN A 21 -14.57 2.84 8.44
N PHE A 22 -14.15 2.70 9.69
CA PHE A 22 -14.57 1.58 10.49
C PHE A 22 -16.06 1.71 10.81
N ASN A 23 -16.81 0.64 10.59
CA ASN A 23 -18.22 0.61 10.90
C ASN A 23 -18.45 0.83 12.41
N VAL A 24 -19.51 1.56 12.73
CA VAL A 24 -19.93 1.99 14.07
C VAL A 24 -20.40 0.83 14.97
N ASP A 25 -20.21 -0.42 14.57
CA ASP A 25 -20.62 -1.62 15.32
C ASP A 25 -19.64 -2.00 16.44
N GLY A 26 -18.61 -1.16 16.67
CA GLY A 26 -17.65 -1.32 17.76
C GLY A 26 -16.44 -2.19 17.41
N SER A 27 -16.20 -2.45 16.13
CA SER A 27 -15.05 -3.23 15.63
C SER A 27 -13.79 -2.39 15.33
N ASN A 28 -13.68 -1.16 15.87
CA ASN A 28 -12.47 -0.33 15.77
C ASN A 28 -11.36 -0.92 16.66
N PHE A 29 -10.76 -2.02 16.21
CA PHE A 29 -9.66 -2.71 16.88
C PHE A 29 -8.33 -2.02 16.59
N SER A 30 -8.25 -0.75 16.97
CA SER A 30 -6.97 -0.07 17.10
C SER A 30 -6.36 -0.54 18.42
N LEU A 31 -5.22 -1.24 18.35
CA LEU A 31 -4.27 -1.48 19.47
C LEU A 31 -4.58 -2.67 20.40
N ILE A 32 -4.80 -3.88 19.86
CA ILE A 32 -4.75 -5.13 20.64
C ILE A 32 -3.45 -5.88 20.27
N ALA A 33 -2.78 -6.52 21.24
CA ALA A 33 -1.57 -7.30 20.99
C ALA A 33 -1.84 -8.47 20.02
N SER A 34 -0.91 -8.77 19.12
CA SER A 34 -1.01 -9.84 18.09
C SER A 34 -1.50 -11.19 18.67
N SER A 35 -1.00 -11.57 19.84
CA SER A 35 -1.35 -12.80 20.56
C SER A 35 -2.81 -12.87 21.00
N GLU A 36 -3.46 -11.73 21.25
CA GLU A 36 -4.87 -11.62 21.67
C GLU A 36 -5.80 -11.34 20.48
N LEU A 37 -5.26 -10.78 19.39
CA LEU A 37 -5.99 -10.43 18.17
C LEU A 37 -6.60 -11.66 17.51
N SER A 38 -5.78 -12.69 17.29
CA SER A 38 -6.20 -13.92 16.64
C SER A 38 -7.32 -14.62 17.43
N LEU A 39 -7.21 -14.65 18.76
CA LEU A 39 -8.22 -15.25 19.63
C LEU A 39 -9.52 -14.43 19.62
N LYS A 40 -9.45 -13.11 19.70
CA LYS A 40 -10.64 -12.23 19.64
C LYS A 40 -11.30 -12.25 18.26
N TYR A 41 -10.55 -12.33 17.17
CA TYR A 41 -11.10 -12.51 15.83
C TYR A 41 -11.80 -13.86 15.67
N GLU A 42 -11.20 -14.95 16.16
CA GLU A 42 -11.85 -16.26 16.12
C GLU A 42 -13.10 -16.29 17.03
N GLN A 43 -13.07 -15.65 18.20
CA GLN A 43 -14.26 -15.52 19.06
C GLN A 43 -15.37 -14.70 18.41
N LEU A 44 -15.04 -13.57 17.78
CA LEU A 44 -15.98 -12.75 17.03
C LEU A 44 -16.54 -13.52 15.83
N ARG A 45 -15.70 -14.27 15.11
CA ARG A 45 -16.10 -15.18 14.03
C ARG A 45 -17.12 -16.19 14.50
N GLN A 46 -16.82 -16.94 15.56
CA GLN A 46 -17.72 -17.94 16.11
C GLN A 46 -19.05 -17.32 16.53
N LYS A 47 -19.02 -16.14 17.17
CA LYS A 47 -20.22 -15.41 17.59
C LYS A 47 -21.07 -14.94 16.39
N LEU A 48 -20.46 -14.39 15.34
CA LEU A 48 -21.17 -13.92 14.15
C LEU A 48 -21.74 -15.07 13.31
N ILE A 49 -21.01 -16.19 13.18
CA ILE A 49 -21.49 -17.42 12.53
C ILE A 49 -22.69 -17.99 13.29
N GLN A 50 -22.63 -18.02 14.62
CA GLN A 50 -23.74 -18.48 15.47
C GLN A 50 -24.98 -17.58 15.33
N GLN A 51 -24.80 -16.27 15.18
CA GLN A 51 -25.91 -15.33 15.04
C GLN A 51 -26.54 -15.34 13.65
N ARG A 52 -25.80 -15.72 12.60
CA ARG A 52 -26.29 -15.70 11.20
C ARG A 52 -25.76 -16.90 10.40
N PRO A 53 -26.15 -18.14 10.72
CA PRO A 53 -25.57 -19.37 10.16
C PRO A 53 -25.76 -19.51 8.64
N GLN A 54 -26.69 -18.77 8.03
CA GLN A 54 -26.98 -18.80 6.59
C GLN A 54 -26.35 -17.67 5.77
N LYS A 55 -25.75 -16.64 6.41
CA LYS A 55 -24.97 -15.62 5.70
C LYS A 55 -23.49 -15.92 5.89
N LYS A 56 -22.76 -16.19 4.80
CA LYS A 56 -21.29 -16.10 4.82
C LYS A 56 -20.95 -14.73 5.39
N VAL A 57 -20.28 -14.69 6.54
CA VAL A 57 -19.71 -13.45 7.09
C VAL A 57 -18.52 -13.15 6.18
N PRO A 58 -18.61 -12.16 5.27
CA PRO A 58 -17.61 -12.00 4.21
C PRO A 58 -16.37 -11.24 4.69
N TRP A 59 -16.36 -10.79 5.95
CA TRP A 59 -15.46 -9.77 6.44
C TRP A 59 -14.73 -10.17 7.72
N ILE A 60 -14.08 -11.34 7.73
CA ILE A 60 -13.30 -11.74 8.91
C ILE A 60 -11.83 -11.67 8.54
N PRO A 61 -11.02 -10.89 9.28
CA PRO A 61 -9.60 -10.76 9.00
C PRO A 61 -8.92 -12.12 9.03
N LYS A 62 -8.17 -12.43 7.97
CA LYS A 62 -7.39 -13.67 7.87
C LYS A 62 -5.93 -13.35 8.15
N ASN A 63 -5.32 -14.12 9.07
CA ASN A 63 -3.88 -14.09 9.24
C ASN A 63 -3.25 -15.00 8.18
N TRP A 64 -2.49 -14.41 7.26
CA TRP A 64 -1.86 -15.12 6.16
C TRP A 64 -0.70 -16.02 6.61
N SER A 65 -0.14 -15.81 7.81
CA SER A 65 0.97 -16.62 8.33
C SER A 65 0.54 -17.99 8.88
N ASN A 66 -0.72 -18.12 9.30
CA ASN A 66 -1.27 -19.36 9.86
C ASN A 66 -1.81 -20.31 8.79
N THR A 67 -1.84 -19.91 7.52
CA THR A 67 -2.32 -20.76 6.43
C THR A 67 -1.35 -21.92 6.23
N MET A 68 -1.69 -23.07 6.81
CA MET A 68 -1.03 -24.33 6.55
C MET A 68 -1.30 -24.74 5.10
N LEU A 69 -0.24 -24.93 4.31
CA LEU A 69 -0.31 -25.61 3.02
C LEU A 69 -0.83 -27.04 3.26
N LYS A 70 -2.14 -27.23 3.26
CA LYS A 70 -2.71 -28.56 3.16
C LYS A 70 -2.43 -29.03 1.74
N MET A 71 -1.28 -29.68 1.55
CA MET A 71 -0.99 -30.52 0.38
C MET A 71 -1.89 -31.76 0.43
N GLY A 72 -3.20 -31.54 0.42
CA GLY A 72 -4.19 -32.58 0.25
C GLY A 72 -4.35 -32.83 -1.24
N ASN A 73 -3.92 -34.00 -1.69
CA ASN A 73 -4.33 -34.56 -2.98
C ASN A 73 -5.86 -34.42 -3.11
N LYS A 74 -6.37 -33.47 -3.92
CA LYS A 74 -7.44 -33.73 -4.90
C LYS A 74 -8.09 -32.54 -5.61
N ASP A 75 -7.85 -31.28 -5.26
CA ASP A 75 -8.34 -30.17 -6.06
C ASP A 75 -7.18 -29.22 -6.38
N GLN A 76 -6.45 -29.50 -7.48
CA GLN A 76 -5.71 -28.43 -8.14
C GLN A 76 -6.77 -27.39 -8.53
N LYS A 77 -6.95 -26.35 -7.72
CA LYS A 77 -7.65 -25.15 -8.18
C LYS A 77 -6.94 -24.74 -9.46
N ASN A 78 -7.70 -24.60 -10.55
CA ASN A 78 -7.15 -24.23 -11.85
C ASN A 78 -6.47 -22.87 -11.71
N ILE A 79 -5.14 -22.89 -11.59
CA ILE A 79 -4.31 -21.69 -11.67
C ILE A 79 -4.62 -21.08 -13.05
N PRO A 80 -5.06 -19.81 -13.12
CA PRO A 80 -5.34 -19.17 -14.39
C PRO A 80 -4.12 -19.25 -15.30
N THR A 81 -4.36 -19.56 -16.57
CA THR A 81 -3.28 -19.53 -17.56
C THR A 81 -2.76 -18.09 -17.70
N PRO A 82 -1.43 -17.91 -17.88
CA PRO A 82 -0.86 -16.58 -18.15
C PRO A 82 -1.59 -15.90 -19.31
N GLN A 83 -1.88 -14.61 -19.17
CA GLN A 83 -2.61 -13.84 -20.17
C GLN A 83 -1.71 -12.76 -20.80
N SER A 84 -2.02 -12.37 -22.03
CA SER A 84 -1.40 -11.19 -22.63
C SER A 84 -1.80 -9.93 -21.86
N PHE A 85 -0.83 -9.10 -21.54
CA PHE A 85 -1.07 -7.89 -20.78
C PHE A 85 -1.74 -6.79 -21.61
N CYS A 86 -2.68 -6.10 -20.97
CA CYS A 86 -3.24 -4.85 -21.44
C CYS A 86 -3.63 -3.97 -20.25
N LEU A 87 -3.40 -2.66 -20.38
CA LEU A 87 -3.99 -1.68 -19.48
C LEU A 87 -5.45 -1.46 -19.88
N THR A 88 -6.33 -1.40 -18.89
CA THR A 88 -7.74 -1.07 -19.12
C THR A 88 -7.91 0.44 -19.00
N ASN A 89 -8.66 1.03 -19.92
CA ASN A 89 -9.01 2.44 -19.84
C ASN A 89 -9.70 2.77 -18.51
N LEU A 90 -9.30 3.88 -17.89
CA LEU A 90 -9.72 4.22 -16.54
C LEU A 90 -11.21 4.52 -16.42
N ASP A 91 -11.83 5.14 -17.44
CA ASP A 91 -13.28 5.37 -17.47
C ASP A 91 -14.06 4.05 -17.50
N THR A 92 -13.52 3.04 -18.18
CA THR A 92 -14.11 1.70 -18.20
C THR A 92 -14.05 1.05 -16.82
N LEU A 93 -12.89 1.09 -16.15
CA LEU A 93 -12.75 0.59 -14.78
C LEU A 93 -13.68 1.31 -13.81
N CYS A 94 -13.80 2.63 -13.95
CA CYS A 94 -14.68 3.46 -13.12
C CYS A 94 -16.16 3.11 -13.31
N ARG A 95 -16.62 3.03 -14.57
CA ARG A 95 -18.00 2.68 -14.93
C ARG A 95 -18.37 1.29 -14.42
N ASP A 96 -17.45 0.34 -14.58
CA ASP A 96 -17.67 -1.05 -14.20
C ASP A 96 -17.44 -1.26 -12.69
N ARG A 97 -17.02 -0.21 -11.97
CA ARG A 97 -16.67 -0.22 -10.54
C ARG A 97 -15.71 -1.36 -10.21
N TYR A 98 -14.70 -1.55 -11.07
CA TYR A 98 -13.71 -2.60 -10.91
C TYR A 98 -13.05 -2.50 -9.53
N LEU A 99 -13.03 -3.63 -8.84
CA LEU A 99 -12.33 -3.87 -7.58
C LEU A 99 -11.70 -5.25 -7.68
N VAL A 100 -10.57 -5.44 -7.02
CA VAL A 100 -9.90 -6.74 -6.99
C VAL A 100 -10.83 -7.75 -6.31
N VAL A 101 -10.96 -8.95 -6.90
CA VAL A 101 -11.72 -10.03 -6.29
C VAL A 101 -11.14 -10.39 -4.93
N ASP A 102 -11.96 -10.96 -4.04
CA ASP A 102 -11.48 -11.48 -2.75
C ASP A 102 -10.47 -12.62 -3.01
N LEU A 103 -9.21 -12.39 -2.64
CA LEU A 103 -8.11 -13.35 -2.82
C LEU A 103 -7.80 -13.98 -1.47
N SER A 104 -8.20 -15.22 -1.26
CA SER A 104 -7.81 -15.90 -0.02
C SER A 104 -6.37 -16.42 -0.08
N PRO A 105 -5.67 -16.55 1.06
CA PRO A 105 -4.41 -17.27 1.13
C PRO A 105 -4.50 -18.66 0.48
N GLU A 106 -5.63 -19.34 0.66
CA GLU A 106 -5.90 -20.67 0.08
C GLU A 106 -6.16 -20.65 -1.44
N ASP A 107 -6.47 -19.50 -2.03
CA ASP A 107 -6.53 -19.36 -3.49
C ASP A 107 -5.14 -19.21 -4.07
N LEU A 108 -4.27 -18.44 -3.41
CA LEU A 108 -2.94 -18.11 -3.92
C LEU A 108 -1.85 -19.12 -3.55
N ALA A 109 -2.04 -19.91 -2.50
CA ALA A 109 -1.06 -20.89 -2.00
C ALA A 109 -0.65 -21.97 -3.02
N HIS A 110 -1.40 -22.14 -4.11
CA HIS A 110 -1.12 -23.11 -5.17
C HIS A 110 -0.42 -22.50 -6.39
N PHE A 111 -0.32 -21.16 -6.46
CA PHE A 111 0.36 -20.50 -7.56
C PHE A 111 1.88 -20.78 -7.51
N PRO A 112 2.55 -20.92 -8.67
CA PRO A 112 4.00 -21.02 -8.70
C PRO A 112 4.64 -19.78 -8.08
N LEU A 113 5.76 -19.95 -7.37
CA LEU A 113 6.36 -18.89 -6.55
C LEU A 113 6.80 -17.67 -7.37
N ASP A 114 7.17 -17.86 -8.63
CA ASP A 114 7.59 -16.81 -9.57
C ASP A 114 6.43 -16.05 -10.21
N THR A 115 5.18 -16.50 -10.03
CA THR A 115 3.99 -15.79 -10.52
C THR A 115 3.58 -14.64 -9.62
N LEU A 116 2.85 -13.65 -10.16
CA LEU A 116 2.30 -12.54 -9.37
C LEU A 116 1.48 -13.04 -8.17
N GLY A 117 0.63 -14.07 -8.38
CA GLY A 117 -0.17 -14.67 -7.30
C GLY A 117 0.69 -15.37 -6.24
N GLY A 118 1.70 -16.16 -6.68
CA GLY A 118 2.60 -16.85 -5.75
C GLY A 118 3.54 -15.90 -5.01
N ALA A 119 3.98 -14.83 -5.65
CA ALA A 119 4.82 -13.79 -5.05
C ALA A 119 4.02 -12.93 -4.06
N TYR A 120 2.78 -12.56 -4.40
CA TYR A 120 1.88 -11.88 -3.46
C TYR A 120 1.60 -12.75 -2.23
N PHE A 121 1.35 -14.04 -2.42
CA PHE A 121 1.21 -14.97 -1.29
C PHE A 121 2.46 -15.03 -0.41
N GLN A 122 3.65 -15.14 -1.00
CA GLN A 122 4.92 -15.11 -0.25
C GLN A 122 5.07 -13.82 0.53
N TYR A 123 4.87 -12.67 -0.13
CA TYR A 123 4.98 -11.36 0.50
C TYR A 123 4.02 -11.21 1.69
N MET A 124 2.74 -11.50 1.47
CA MET A 124 1.72 -11.42 2.52
C MET A 124 2.01 -12.36 3.70
N ARG A 125 2.54 -13.56 3.40
CA ARG A 125 2.91 -14.55 4.42
C ARG A 125 4.17 -14.17 5.18
N HIS A 126 5.23 -13.70 4.51
CA HIS A 126 6.49 -13.30 5.14
C HIS A 126 6.29 -12.09 6.06
N GLY A 127 5.44 -11.15 5.65
CA GLY A 127 5.06 -10.00 6.48
C GLY A 127 4.00 -10.32 7.55
N ASN A 128 3.58 -11.59 7.70
CA ASN A 128 2.49 -12.03 8.59
C ASN A 128 1.22 -11.15 8.51
N PHE A 129 0.90 -10.65 7.31
CA PHE A 129 -0.17 -9.67 7.16
C PHE A 129 -1.53 -10.25 7.57
N TYR A 130 -2.33 -9.38 8.19
CA TYR A 130 -3.76 -9.59 8.37
C TYR A 130 -4.46 -8.84 7.26
N GLU A 131 -5.09 -9.57 6.36
CA GLU A 131 -5.88 -8.90 5.33
C GLU A 131 -7.21 -8.45 5.94
N PHE A 132 -7.38 -7.14 5.94
CA PHE A 132 -8.64 -6.49 6.17
C PHE A 132 -9.09 -5.94 4.84
N ASP A 133 -10.25 -6.35 4.37
CA ASP A 133 -10.98 -5.49 3.47
C ASP A 133 -11.33 -4.21 4.25
N LYS A 134 -10.51 -3.15 4.22
CA LYS A 134 -10.76 -1.98 5.10
C LYS A 134 -12.06 -1.21 4.81
N ASN A 135 -12.83 -1.59 3.77
CA ASN A 135 -14.09 -0.96 3.33
C ASN A 135 -14.92 -1.95 2.47
N PRO A 136 -15.65 -2.91 3.07
CA PRO A 136 -16.33 -4.00 2.33
C PRO A 136 -17.60 -3.57 1.59
N MET A 137 -17.96 -2.29 1.69
CA MET A 137 -19.15 -1.75 1.06
C MET A 137 -18.83 -1.36 -0.39
N THR A 138 -19.72 -1.71 -1.30
CA THR A 138 -19.65 -1.24 -2.69
C THR A 138 -19.59 0.30 -2.72
N PRO A 139 -18.60 0.90 -3.39
CA PRO A 139 -18.49 2.35 -3.46
C PRO A 139 -19.68 2.94 -4.24
N ASP A 140 -20.31 3.96 -3.65
CA ASP A 140 -21.48 4.66 -4.22
C ASP A 140 -21.10 5.93 -5.01
N SER A 141 -19.81 6.26 -5.08
CA SER A 141 -19.28 7.41 -5.80
C SER A 141 -17.91 7.12 -6.39
N ASP A 142 -17.48 7.91 -7.38
CA ASP A 142 -16.16 7.78 -7.99
C ASP A 142 -15.03 8.01 -6.98
N LEU A 143 -15.21 8.98 -6.07
CA LEU A 143 -14.26 9.27 -4.98
C LEU A 143 -14.05 8.05 -4.10
N LYS A 144 -15.15 7.42 -3.64
CA LYS A 144 -15.05 6.22 -2.81
C LYS A 144 -14.47 5.06 -3.62
N TRP A 145 -14.80 4.93 -4.90
CA TRP A 145 -14.30 3.87 -5.76
C TRP A 145 -12.79 3.95 -5.97
N ILE A 146 -12.25 5.10 -6.39
CA ILE A 146 -10.82 5.22 -6.69
C ILE A 146 -9.94 5.06 -5.45
N ILE A 147 -10.36 5.64 -4.32
CA ILE A 147 -9.64 5.49 -3.04
C ILE A 147 -9.73 4.05 -2.56
N ARG A 148 -10.89 3.40 -2.75
CA ARG A 148 -11.06 2.00 -2.40
C ARG A 148 -10.17 1.08 -3.22
N LEU A 149 -10.10 1.30 -4.53
CA LEU A 149 -9.22 0.54 -5.42
C LEU A 149 -7.75 0.70 -4.99
N LEU A 150 -7.29 1.94 -4.78
CA LEU A 150 -5.93 2.22 -4.30
C LEU A 150 -5.60 1.46 -3.00
N ARG A 151 -6.52 1.45 -2.03
CA ARG A 151 -6.35 0.73 -0.76
C ARG A 151 -6.32 -0.78 -0.93
N GLN A 152 -7.10 -1.35 -1.84
CA GLN A 152 -7.08 -2.79 -2.11
C GLN A 152 -5.81 -3.24 -2.83
N THR A 153 -5.25 -2.37 -3.69
CA THR A 153 -4.09 -2.70 -4.52
C THR A 153 -2.77 -2.24 -3.91
N HIS A 154 -2.79 -1.57 -2.76
CA HIS A 154 -1.61 -1.07 -2.06
C HIS A 154 -0.50 -2.11 -1.91
N ASP A 155 -0.84 -3.31 -1.43
CA ASP A 155 0.15 -4.36 -1.19
C ASP A 155 0.68 -4.98 -2.49
N PHE A 156 -0.11 -4.92 -3.58
CA PHE A 156 0.39 -5.21 -4.92
C PHE A 156 1.38 -4.15 -5.40
N TYR A 157 1.18 -2.87 -5.06
CA TYR A 157 2.11 -1.81 -5.42
C TYR A 157 3.46 -2.02 -4.71
N HIS A 158 3.45 -2.36 -3.42
CA HIS A 158 4.67 -2.78 -2.71
C HIS A 158 5.41 -3.88 -3.46
N LEU A 159 4.68 -4.93 -3.85
CA LEU A 159 5.22 -6.08 -4.53
C LEU A 159 5.88 -5.72 -5.87
N VAL A 160 5.17 -5.03 -6.76
CA VAL A 160 5.73 -4.71 -8.09
C VAL A 160 6.81 -3.64 -8.02
N ALA A 161 6.70 -2.69 -7.10
CA ALA A 161 7.67 -1.61 -6.93
C ALA A 161 8.90 -2.03 -6.13
N GLU A 162 8.97 -3.25 -5.59
CA GLU A 162 10.11 -3.73 -4.77
C GLU A 162 10.37 -2.83 -3.54
N ILE A 163 9.26 -2.47 -2.90
CA ILE A 163 9.24 -1.69 -1.67
C ILE A 163 8.62 -2.60 -0.63
N TYR A 164 9.43 -3.22 0.21
CA TYR A 164 8.99 -4.33 1.06
C TYR A 164 9.04 -3.96 2.55
N HIS A 165 8.23 -4.67 3.31
CA HIS A 165 8.14 -4.58 4.75
C HIS A 165 9.19 -5.48 5.43
N TYR A 166 10.47 -5.08 5.41
CA TYR A 166 11.58 -5.90 5.90
C TYR A 166 11.47 -6.20 7.41
N GLY A 167 11.51 -7.49 7.75
CA GLY A 167 11.44 -7.95 9.15
C GLY A 167 10.10 -7.65 9.84
N TRP A 168 9.09 -7.23 9.07
CA TRP A 168 7.75 -7.02 9.57
C TRP A 168 7.10 -8.34 9.96
N ASP A 169 6.55 -8.39 11.17
CA ASP A 169 5.96 -9.60 11.74
C ASP A 169 4.44 -9.52 11.85
N GLY A 170 3.79 -8.71 11.00
CA GLY A 170 2.33 -8.66 10.87
C GLY A 170 1.62 -8.04 12.06
N GLY A 171 2.40 -7.46 12.96
CA GLY A 171 1.93 -6.70 14.10
C GLY A 171 1.60 -5.26 13.70
N PHE A 172 1.21 -4.47 14.68
CA PHE A 172 1.43 -3.03 14.59
C PHE A 172 2.94 -2.78 14.69
N ILE A 173 3.42 -1.62 14.24
CA ILE A 173 4.80 -1.16 14.51
C ILE A 173 5.06 -1.37 16.02
N ILE A 174 6.04 -2.20 16.37
CA ILE A 174 6.23 -2.70 17.74
C ILE A 174 7.07 -1.67 18.48
N TYR A 175 6.40 -0.61 18.92
CA TYR A 175 7.01 0.55 19.57
C TYR A 175 7.71 0.22 20.92
N ASN A 176 7.63 -1.02 21.40
CA ASN A 176 7.90 -1.38 22.80
C ASN A 176 9.37 -1.74 23.08
N ASP A 177 10.22 -1.80 22.05
CA ASP A 177 11.62 -2.20 22.20
C ASP A 177 12.54 -1.31 21.34
N PRO A 178 13.56 -0.66 21.92
CA PRO A 178 14.59 0.03 21.14
C PRO A 178 15.24 -0.86 20.07
N ARG A 179 15.22 -2.19 20.23
CA ARG A 179 15.67 -3.15 19.21
C ARG A 179 14.79 -3.16 17.96
N TYR A 180 13.49 -2.87 18.08
CA TYR A 180 12.56 -2.79 16.95
C TYR A 180 12.51 -1.39 16.35
N TYR A 181 12.99 -0.36 17.05
CA TYR A 181 12.96 1.03 16.57
C TYR A 181 13.61 1.20 15.18
N THR A 182 14.79 0.62 14.97
CA THR A 182 15.48 0.70 13.66
C THR A 182 14.70 -0.02 12.57
N ARG A 183 14.11 -1.18 12.87
CA ARG A 183 13.25 -1.92 11.94
C ARG A 183 12.00 -1.11 11.59
N ASP A 184 11.36 -0.53 12.60
CA ASP A 184 10.12 0.23 12.47
C ASP A 184 10.33 1.53 11.69
N LEU A 185 11.50 2.16 11.88
CA LEU A 185 11.94 3.30 11.09
C LEU A 185 12.13 2.91 9.62
N LEU A 186 12.74 1.75 9.34
CA LEU A 186 12.90 1.22 7.99
C LEU A 186 11.55 0.90 7.35
N VAL A 187 10.63 0.26 8.07
CA VAL A 187 9.27 -0.02 7.57
C VAL A 187 8.55 1.28 7.18
N LEU A 188 8.62 2.31 8.02
CA LEU A 188 7.97 3.58 7.72
C LEU A 188 8.64 4.33 6.57
N SER A 189 9.97 4.29 6.45
CA SER A 189 10.65 4.92 5.33
C SER A 189 10.32 4.21 4.00
N GLU A 190 10.17 2.88 4.01
CA GLU A 190 9.69 2.11 2.87
C GLU A 190 8.24 2.48 2.50
N GLU A 191 7.35 2.65 3.48
CA GLU A 191 5.99 3.18 3.24
C GLU A 191 6.02 4.57 2.59
N VAL A 192 6.85 5.50 3.08
CA VAL A 192 7.04 6.81 2.44
C VAL A 192 7.54 6.67 1.01
N CYS A 193 8.43 5.72 0.73
CA CYS A 193 8.89 5.42 -0.63
C CYS A 193 7.76 4.90 -1.52
N LEU A 194 6.88 4.03 -1.02
CA LEU A 194 5.72 3.55 -1.79
C LEU A 194 4.79 4.71 -2.14
N TYR A 195 4.50 5.58 -1.18
CA TYR A 195 3.65 6.74 -1.43
C TYR A 195 4.33 7.75 -2.35
N ALA A 196 5.66 7.90 -2.30
CA ALA A 196 6.40 8.69 -3.28
C ALA A 196 6.27 8.10 -4.71
N PHE A 197 6.38 6.78 -4.86
CA PHE A 197 6.10 6.10 -6.12
C PHE A 197 4.66 6.36 -6.60
N THR A 198 3.69 6.27 -5.69
CA THR A 198 2.27 6.52 -5.97
C THR A 198 2.03 7.98 -6.40
N LEU A 199 2.72 8.95 -5.79
CA LEU A 199 2.65 10.35 -6.22
C LEU A 199 3.27 10.57 -7.62
N GLY A 200 4.27 9.79 -8.01
CA GLY A 200 4.75 9.80 -9.40
C GLY A 200 3.64 9.36 -10.38
N GLN A 201 2.78 8.44 -9.95
CA GLN A 201 1.64 7.95 -10.73
C GLN A 201 0.45 8.93 -10.77
N VAL A 202 0.38 9.92 -9.87
CA VAL A 202 -0.69 10.94 -9.95
C VAL A 202 -0.49 11.91 -11.11
N ARG A 203 0.73 12.06 -11.64
CA ARG A 203 1.03 12.89 -12.81
C ARG A 203 0.55 14.35 -12.66
N LEU A 204 0.58 14.88 -11.45
CA LEU A 204 0.28 16.28 -11.12
C LEU A 204 1.54 16.99 -10.63
N LYS A 205 1.83 18.19 -11.15
CA LYS A 205 2.99 18.98 -10.70
C LYS A 205 2.86 19.45 -9.26
N GLU A 206 1.63 19.50 -8.74
CA GLU A 206 1.33 19.78 -7.34
C GLU A 206 1.86 18.71 -6.37
N ALA A 207 2.25 17.53 -6.85
CA ALA A 207 2.96 16.54 -6.05
C ALA A 207 4.43 16.92 -5.79
N ILE A 208 5.05 17.76 -6.63
CA ILE A 208 6.48 18.06 -6.60
C ILE A 208 6.92 18.68 -5.27
N PRO A 209 6.25 19.72 -4.72
CA PRO A 209 6.63 20.29 -3.42
C PRO A 209 6.51 19.29 -2.27
N ILE A 210 5.53 18.39 -2.32
CA ILE A 210 5.31 17.35 -1.31
C ILE A 210 6.46 16.35 -1.35
N ILE A 211 6.87 15.91 -2.54
CA ILE A 211 8.02 15.00 -2.71
C ILE A 211 9.31 15.66 -2.27
N ALA A 212 9.53 16.93 -2.58
CA ALA A 212 10.70 17.66 -2.12
C ALA A 212 10.78 17.72 -0.59
N GLU A 213 9.64 17.98 0.08
CA GLU A 213 9.55 17.94 1.54
C GLU A 213 9.85 16.53 2.08
N TRP A 214 9.21 15.49 1.52
CA TRP A 214 9.40 14.11 1.99
C TRP A 214 10.83 13.63 1.79
N ALA A 215 11.46 13.97 0.67
CA ALA A 215 12.85 13.65 0.40
C ALA A 215 13.79 14.29 1.44
N ASN A 216 13.49 15.50 1.90
CA ASN A 216 14.32 16.21 2.89
C ASN A 216 14.00 15.82 4.34
N ARG A 217 12.79 15.37 4.63
CA ARG A 217 12.31 15.16 6.01
C ARG A 217 11.92 13.72 6.33
N CYS A 218 12.03 12.77 5.39
CA CYS A 218 11.62 11.36 5.54
C CYS A 218 11.96 10.80 6.92
N ILE A 219 13.25 10.75 7.27
CA ILE A 219 13.72 10.13 8.51
C ILE A 219 13.19 10.89 9.73
N SER A 220 13.22 12.22 9.70
CA SER A 220 12.71 13.05 10.80
C SER A 220 11.21 12.86 11.02
N HIS A 221 10.41 12.81 9.94
CA HIS A 221 8.97 12.54 10.01
C HIS A 221 8.68 11.15 10.58
N CYS A 222 9.40 10.13 10.11
CA CYS A 222 9.25 8.78 10.64
C CYS A 222 9.64 8.73 12.13
N TYR A 223 10.73 9.41 12.51
CA TYR A 223 11.18 9.52 13.91
C TYR A 223 10.13 10.18 14.80
N GLU A 224 9.62 11.35 14.40
CA GLU A 224 8.59 12.10 15.12
C GLU A 224 7.33 11.26 15.30
N TRP A 225 6.89 10.60 14.22
CA TRP A 225 5.71 9.76 14.24
C TRP A 225 5.88 8.54 15.16
N LEU A 226 7.04 7.85 15.10
CA LEU A 226 7.35 6.74 16.01
C LEU A 226 7.36 7.18 17.48
N LYS A 227 7.90 8.37 17.75
CA LYS A 227 7.95 8.94 19.10
C LYS A 227 6.55 9.23 19.63
N ASP A 228 5.67 9.82 18.82
CA ASP A 228 4.30 10.11 19.20
C ASP A 228 3.48 8.82 19.39
N ALA A 229 3.64 7.86 18.48
CA ALA A 229 3.00 6.55 18.56
C ALA A 229 3.41 5.79 19.84
N TYR A 230 4.69 5.87 20.23
CA TYR A 230 5.17 5.31 21.50
C TYR A 230 4.48 5.93 22.73
N GLN A 231 4.27 7.25 22.74
CA GLN A 231 3.55 7.90 23.84
C GLN A 231 2.09 7.43 23.94
N LEU A 232 1.42 7.22 22.80
CA LEU A 232 0.06 6.69 22.78
C LEU A 232 -0.04 5.32 23.40
N LEU A 233 0.90 4.42 23.11
CA LEU A 233 0.96 3.09 23.72
C LEU A 233 0.94 3.16 25.25
N LEU A 234 1.83 3.97 25.84
CA LEU A 234 1.93 4.15 27.30
C LEU A 234 0.61 4.60 27.92
N HIS A 235 -0.26 5.21 27.12
CA HIS A 235 -1.53 5.78 27.52
C HIS A 235 -2.76 5.05 26.94
N THR A 236 -2.61 3.89 26.30
CA THR A 236 -3.71 3.12 25.67
C THR A 236 -4.83 2.66 26.62
N GLN A 237 -4.67 2.85 27.93
CA GLN A 237 -5.77 2.79 28.90
C GLN A 237 -6.72 4.01 28.85
N LYS A 238 -6.44 5.02 28.00
CA LYS A 238 -7.21 6.27 27.84
C LYS A 238 -7.58 6.50 26.38
N PHE A 239 -8.76 6.03 25.98
CA PHE A 239 -9.30 6.13 24.62
C PHE A 239 -9.28 7.55 24.03
N GLU A 240 -9.47 8.58 24.85
CA GLU A 240 -9.42 9.99 24.45
C GLU A 240 -8.09 10.44 23.84
N MET A 241 -6.97 9.77 24.20
CA MET A 241 -5.66 10.07 23.61
C MET A 241 -5.51 9.46 22.21
N VAL A 242 -6.08 8.27 21.98
CA VAL A 242 -6.10 7.61 20.66
C VAL A 242 -6.86 8.46 19.63
N ALA A 243 -7.93 9.13 20.05
CA ALA A 243 -8.69 10.05 19.19
C ALA A 243 -7.90 11.30 18.76
N ARG A 244 -6.76 11.60 19.40
CA ARG A 244 -5.88 12.74 19.08
C ARG A 244 -4.63 12.32 18.30
N PHE A 245 -4.46 11.03 18.00
CA PHE A 245 -3.32 10.59 17.21
C PHE A 245 -3.49 11.01 15.75
N ASN A 246 -2.54 11.80 15.27
CA ASN A 246 -2.46 12.13 13.86
C ASN A 246 -1.74 11.00 13.14
N PHE A 247 -2.48 10.25 12.34
CA PHE A 247 -1.86 9.36 11.36
C PHE A 247 -1.02 10.19 10.38
N PRO A 248 0.05 9.63 9.81
CA PRO A 248 0.86 10.34 8.86
C PRO A 248 0.00 10.83 7.68
N THR A 249 0.20 12.07 7.26
CA THR A 249 -0.64 12.67 6.22
C THR A 249 -0.36 12.08 4.84
N PHE A 250 0.77 11.40 4.63
CA PHE A 250 1.18 10.88 3.34
C PHE A 250 0.13 10.00 2.65
N ILE A 251 -0.61 9.18 3.42
CA ILE A 251 -1.71 8.35 2.89
C ILE A 251 -2.83 9.25 2.36
N SER A 252 -3.24 10.23 3.18
CA SER A 252 -4.31 11.17 2.83
C SER A 252 -3.91 12.04 1.63
N ASP A 253 -2.67 12.51 1.59
CA ASP A 253 -2.13 13.33 0.50
C ASP A 253 -2.15 12.57 -0.83
N CYS A 254 -1.73 11.30 -0.82
CA CYS A 254 -1.79 10.44 -2.00
C CYS A 254 -3.24 10.16 -2.43
N GLU A 255 -4.15 9.87 -1.50
CA GLU A 255 -5.56 9.63 -1.81
C GLU A 255 -6.23 10.86 -2.44
N LYS A 256 -6.00 12.05 -1.86
CA LYS A 256 -6.54 13.32 -2.37
C LYS A 256 -6.00 13.64 -3.76
N LEU A 257 -4.69 13.53 -3.96
CA LEU A 257 -4.06 13.83 -5.26
C LEU A 257 -4.42 12.79 -6.32
N THR A 258 -4.55 11.52 -5.95
CA THR A 258 -5.04 10.48 -6.87
C THR A 258 -6.46 10.79 -7.34
N TYR A 259 -7.36 11.17 -6.42
CA TYR A 259 -8.71 11.56 -6.81
C TYR A 259 -8.75 12.83 -7.66
N ALA A 260 -7.98 13.85 -7.31
CA ALA A 260 -7.91 15.07 -8.10
C ALA A 260 -7.37 14.79 -9.51
N SER A 261 -6.29 14.00 -9.62
CA SER A 261 -5.74 13.55 -10.89
C SER A 261 -6.75 12.75 -11.72
N PHE A 262 -7.51 11.86 -11.07
CA PHE A 262 -8.59 11.12 -11.71
C PHE A 262 -9.63 12.07 -12.33
N LYS A 263 -10.14 13.04 -11.56
CA LYS A 263 -11.16 13.98 -12.06
C LYS A 263 -10.66 14.90 -13.16
N LEU A 264 -9.36 15.17 -13.16
CA LEU A 264 -8.71 16.03 -14.14
C LEU A 264 -8.22 15.24 -15.38
N GLY A 265 -8.40 13.91 -15.36
CA GLY A 265 -8.02 13.03 -16.47
C GLY A 265 -6.51 12.93 -16.65
N CYS A 266 -5.73 12.95 -15.56
CA CYS A 266 -4.26 12.94 -15.61
C CYS A 266 -3.64 11.58 -15.24
N LEU A 267 -4.39 10.65 -14.62
CA LEU A 267 -3.83 9.40 -14.12
C LEU A 267 -3.23 8.49 -15.20
N ASP A 268 -3.74 8.53 -16.43
CA ASP A 268 -3.28 7.73 -17.56
C ASP A 268 -2.66 8.56 -18.70
N THR A 269 -2.45 9.86 -18.52
CA THR A 269 -1.88 10.74 -19.56
C THR A 269 -0.36 10.63 -19.66
N GLU A 270 0.18 10.61 -20.87
CA GLU A 270 1.63 10.72 -21.07
C GLU A 270 2.18 12.04 -20.48
N ILE A 271 3.37 11.96 -19.89
CA ILE A 271 4.07 13.10 -19.29
C ILE A 271 5.52 13.14 -19.76
N CYS A 272 6.12 14.33 -19.72
CA CYS A 272 7.57 14.48 -19.85
C CYS A 272 8.21 14.29 -18.47
N VAL A 273 8.82 13.12 -18.23
CA VAL A 273 9.45 12.80 -16.93
C VAL A 273 10.55 13.81 -16.58
N ASP A 274 11.37 14.21 -17.56
CA ASP A 274 12.49 15.12 -17.33
C ASP A 274 12.03 16.53 -16.88
N GLU A 275 10.85 16.99 -17.32
CA GLU A 275 10.26 18.25 -16.82
C GLU A 275 9.89 18.16 -15.33
N TYR A 276 9.28 17.05 -14.91
CA TYR A 276 8.93 16.84 -13.49
C TYR A 276 10.18 16.76 -12.62
N LEU A 277 11.21 16.04 -13.09
CA LEU A 277 12.46 15.92 -12.35
C LEU A 277 13.20 17.26 -12.29
N GLN A 278 13.24 18.03 -13.39
CA GLN A 278 13.86 19.35 -13.39
C GLN A 278 13.18 20.28 -12.38
N GLU A 279 11.85 20.39 -12.41
CA GLU A 279 11.10 21.22 -11.46
C GLU A 279 11.27 20.74 -10.02
N LEU A 280 11.36 19.43 -9.79
CA LEU A 280 11.69 18.87 -8.48
C LEU A 280 13.07 19.34 -8.01
N TYR A 281 14.09 19.26 -8.85
CA TYR A 281 15.44 19.73 -8.49
C TYR A 281 15.53 21.24 -8.28
N GLU A 282 14.65 22.03 -8.89
CA GLU A 282 14.56 23.48 -8.67
C GLU A 282 14.03 23.86 -7.28
N VAL A 283 13.14 23.03 -6.70
CA VAL A 283 12.57 23.27 -5.36
C VAL A 283 13.21 22.42 -4.25
N LEU A 284 14.02 21.43 -4.61
CA LEU A 284 14.64 20.51 -3.68
C LEU A 284 15.82 21.19 -2.95
N GLU A 285 15.61 21.56 -1.70
CA GLU A 285 16.66 22.17 -0.87
C GLU A 285 17.86 21.19 -0.70
N PRO A 286 19.10 21.70 -0.62
CA PRO A 286 20.26 20.85 -0.33
C PRO A 286 20.19 20.28 1.09
N LEU A 287 20.65 19.04 1.28
CA LEU A 287 20.81 18.49 2.62
C LEU A 287 21.82 19.36 3.43
N PRO A 288 21.64 19.49 4.75
CA PRO A 288 22.63 20.09 5.63
C PRO A 288 24.00 19.43 5.46
N SER A 289 25.09 20.19 5.60
CA SER A 289 26.46 19.66 5.47
C SER A 289 26.82 18.58 6.48
N ASN A 290 26.03 18.46 7.56
CA ASN A 290 26.15 17.46 8.62
C ASN A 290 25.09 16.36 8.54
N ALA A 291 24.34 16.24 7.42
CA ALA A 291 23.36 15.20 7.24
C ALA A 291 23.99 13.80 7.35
N THR A 292 23.32 12.89 8.06
CA THR A 292 23.82 11.53 8.27
C THR A 292 23.74 10.70 6.98
N LEU A 293 24.40 9.54 6.97
CA LEU A 293 24.32 8.63 5.84
C LEU A 293 22.87 8.13 5.63
N GLU A 294 22.17 7.84 6.71
CA GLU A 294 20.77 7.37 6.68
C GLU A 294 19.82 8.44 6.11
N GLU A 295 20.06 9.72 6.40
CA GLU A 295 19.29 10.83 5.82
C GLU A 295 19.54 10.97 4.31
N GLN A 296 20.79 10.81 3.88
CA GLN A 296 21.17 10.81 2.46
C GLN A 296 20.53 9.62 1.72
N GLU A 297 20.61 8.42 2.30
CA GLU A 297 20.03 7.21 1.74
C GLU A 297 18.49 7.28 1.66
N CYS A 298 17.79 7.75 2.70
CA CYS A 298 16.33 7.89 2.58
C CYS A 298 15.95 8.95 1.52
N ARG A 299 16.67 10.07 1.46
CA ARG A 299 16.43 11.08 0.41
C ARG A 299 16.54 10.45 -0.97
N ASP A 300 17.62 9.71 -1.24
CA ASP A 300 17.83 9.05 -2.52
C ASP A 300 16.75 8.01 -2.82
N MET A 301 16.31 7.25 -1.82
CA MET A 301 15.22 6.27 -1.97
C MET A 301 13.88 6.91 -2.31
N VAL A 302 13.52 8.02 -1.66
CA VAL A 302 12.27 8.75 -1.93
C VAL A 302 12.28 9.33 -3.34
N LEU A 303 13.39 9.97 -3.74
CA LEU A 303 13.55 10.54 -5.08
C LEU A 303 13.53 9.47 -6.18
N GLU A 304 14.25 8.36 -5.96
CA GLU A 304 14.22 7.21 -6.86
C GLU A 304 12.81 6.66 -6.99
N SER A 305 12.09 6.51 -5.88
CA SER A 305 10.74 5.94 -5.90
C SER A 305 9.77 6.83 -6.68
N PHE A 306 9.84 8.15 -6.49
CA PHE A 306 9.05 9.10 -7.28
C PHE A 306 9.37 9.03 -8.77
N GLU A 307 10.66 9.02 -9.15
CA GLU A 307 11.07 8.87 -10.55
C GLU A 307 10.56 7.56 -11.16
N ARG A 308 10.70 6.44 -10.44
CA ARG A 308 10.18 5.14 -10.87
C ARG A 308 8.67 5.21 -11.07
N GLY A 309 7.96 5.89 -10.17
CA GLY A 309 6.54 6.19 -10.33
C GLY A 309 6.24 6.98 -11.62
N LEU A 310 6.96 8.05 -11.92
CA LEU A 310 6.75 8.83 -13.15
C LEU A 310 6.97 8.01 -14.43
N ARG A 311 7.95 7.11 -14.42
CA ARG A 311 8.33 6.29 -15.59
C ARG A 311 7.43 5.07 -15.80
N SER A 312 6.72 4.62 -14.77
CA SER A 312 5.92 3.40 -14.82
C SER A 312 4.58 3.62 -15.52
N ASN A 313 4.07 2.56 -16.14
CA ASN A 313 2.69 2.52 -16.62
C ASN A 313 1.70 2.70 -15.46
N PRO A 314 0.50 3.27 -15.71
CA PRO A 314 -0.45 3.63 -14.66
C PRO A 314 -1.01 2.39 -13.97
N LEU A 315 -0.56 2.12 -12.74
CA LEU A 315 -0.94 0.93 -11.98
C LEU A 315 -2.45 0.85 -11.70
N VAL A 316 -3.11 1.99 -11.60
CA VAL A 316 -4.56 2.08 -11.41
C VAL A 316 -5.37 1.54 -12.60
N CYS A 317 -4.73 1.41 -13.78
CA CYS A 317 -5.31 0.84 -14.99
C CYS A 317 -5.05 -0.67 -15.12
N PHE A 318 -4.34 -1.27 -14.17
CA PHE A 318 -3.96 -2.69 -14.19
C PHE A 318 -4.96 -3.54 -13.41
N GLN A 319 -5.51 -4.58 -14.05
CA GLN A 319 -6.47 -5.51 -13.42
C GLN A 319 -5.72 -6.66 -12.73
N TRP A 320 -5.30 -6.44 -11.49
CA TRP A 320 -4.40 -7.33 -10.73
C TRP A 320 -4.82 -8.81 -10.71
N ASP A 321 -6.10 -9.08 -10.46
CA ASP A 321 -6.66 -10.43 -10.40
C ASP A 321 -6.60 -11.21 -11.72
N ARG A 322 -6.56 -10.50 -12.85
CA ARG A 322 -6.48 -11.10 -14.18
C ARG A 322 -5.11 -11.72 -14.47
N TYR A 323 -4.06 -11.18 -13.88
CA TYR A 323 -2.67 -11.50 -14.22
C TYR A 323 -1.94 -12.31 -13.13
N LEU A 324 -2.68 -12.85 -12.16
CA LEU A 324 -2.08 -13.62 -11.05
C LEU A 324 -1.24 -14.82 -11.54
N GLY A 325 -1.57 -15.38 -12.71
CA GLY A 325 -0.85 -16.52 -13.30
C GLY A 325 0.39 -16.14 -14.12
N ASN A 326 0.60 -14.85 -14.44
CA ASN A 326 1.80 -14.37 -15.12
C ASN A 326 2.99 -14.27 -14.16
N THR A 327 4.22 -14.30 -14.67
CA THR A 327 5.40 -14.12 -13.80
C THR A 327 5.47 -12.71 -13.26
N LEU A 328 6.00 -12.53 -12.04
CA LEU A 328 6.18 -11.21 -11.46
C LEU A 328 7.11 -10.34 -12.31
N GLN A 329 8.15 -10.96 -12.89
CA GLN A 329 9.08 -10.29 -13.80
C GLN A 329 8.39 -9.79 -15.07
N GLU A 330 7.57 -10.63 -15.72
CA GLU A 330 6.76 -10.23 -16.89
C GLU A 330 5.83 -9.05 -16.56
N VAL A 331 5.21 -9.06 -15.36
CA VAL A 331 4.36 -7.98 -14.89
C VAL A 331 5.16 -6.68 -14.70
N ARG A 332 6.34 -6.73 -14.07
CA ARG A 332 7.21 -5.56 -13.87
C ARG A 332 7.71 -4.98 -15.18
N GLU A 333 8.10 -5.83 -16.12
CA GLU A 333 8.52 -5.43 -17.47
C GLU A 333 7.37 -4.74 -18.22
N PHE A 334 6.17 -5.34 -18.20
CA PHE A 334 4.99 -4.73 -18.81
C PHE A 334 4.63 -3.39 -18.18
N LEU A 335 4.76 -3.27 -16.86
CA LEU A 335 4.47 -2.03 -16.13
C LEU A 335 5.61 -1.00 -16.23
N ASN A 336 6.72 -1.33 -16.91
CA ASN A 336 7.91 -0.50 -17.02
C ASN A 336 8.49 -0.09 -15.65
N ILE A 337 8.49 -1.02 -14.70
CA ILE A 337 9.04 -0.80 -13.35
C ILE A 337 10.46 -1.39 -13.30
N PRO A 338 11.52 -0.55 -13.35
CA PRO A 338 12.88 -1.05 -13.21
C PRO A 338 13.13 -1.57 -11.79
N ARG A 339 14.07 -2.53 -11.67
CA ARG A 339 14.59 -3.00 -10.38
C ARG A 339 15.09 -1.83 -9.54
N ARG A 340 14.81 -1.86 -8.24
CA ARG A 340 15.26 -0.83 -7.30
C ARG A 340 16.79 -0.85 -7.13
N LYS A 341 17.42 0.32 -6.93
CA LYS A 341 18.89 0.42 -6.75
C LYS A 341 19.41 -0.44 -5.60
N LEU A 342 18.63 -0.57 -4.53
CA LEU A 342 18.99 -1.39 -3.36
C LEU A 342 19.27 -2.86 -3.73
N PHE A 343 18.61 -3.38 -4.77
CA PHE A 343 18.74 -4.78 -5.21
C PHE A 343 19.75 -4.96 -6.37
N LYS A 344 20.56 -3.94 -6.67
CA LYS A 344 21.54 -4.01 -7.78
C LYS A 344 22.68 -5.00 -7.54
N ASP A 345 22.95 -5.36 -6.29
CA ASP A 345 23.95 -6.34 -5.91
C ASP A 345 23.46 -7.80 -6.08
N GLY A 346 22.21 -7.99 -6.51
CA GLY A 346 21.58 -9.31 -6.65
C GLY A 346 20.91 -9.81 -5.38
N SER A 347 20.85 -8.99 -4.32
CA SER A 347 20.01 -9.28 -3.16
C SER A 347 18.52 -9.31 -3.55
N HIS A 348 17.73 -10.09 -2.80
CA HIS A 348 16.31 -10.27 -3.03
C HIS A 348 15.58 -10.45 -1.69
N TYR A 349 14.28 -10.14 -1.68
CA TYR A 349 13.42 -10.35 -0.52
C TYR A 349 12.50 -11.57 -0.68
N LEU A 350 12.01 -11.81 -1.90
CA LEU A 350 11.17 -12.96 -2.22
C LEU A 350 11.92 -13.94 -3.12
N ASP A 351 11.59 -15.22 -3.04
CA ASP A 351 12.13 -16.21 -4.00
C ASP A 351 11.71 -15.85 -5.43
N ALA A 352 10.55 -15.19 -5.58
CA ALA A 352 10.04 -14.67 -6.85
C ALA A 352 10.99 -13.64 -7.51
N ASP A 353 11.84 -12.95 -6.75
CA ASP A 353 12.77 -11.95 -7.29
C ASP A 353 14.03 -12.59 -7.91
N LEU A 354 14.19 -13.91 -7.81
CA LEU A 354 15.31 -14.67 -8.40
C LEU A 354 15.06 -15.12 -9.84
N TYR A 355 13.83 -15.01 -10.31
CA TYR A 355 13.36 -15.45 -11.63
C TYR A 355 13.03 -14.25 -12.48
#